data_AF-A0A2S7ZCC0-F1
#
_entry.id   AF-A0A2S7ZCC0-F1
#
_cell.length_a   1.000
_cell.length_b   1.000
_cell.length_c   1.000
_cell.angle_alpha   90.00
_cell.angle_beta   90.00
_cell.angle_gamma   90.00
#
_symmetry.space_group_name_H-M   'P 1'
#
loop_
_entity.id
_entity.type
_entity.pdbx_description
1 polymer ?
#
loop_
_entity_poly.entity_id
_entity_poly.type
_entity_poly.pdbx_seq_one_letter_code
_entity_poly.pdbx_strand_id
1 'polypeptide(L)'
;MADQKNVQEPIQSDFSIVVNDIAEELLTRLNMDDDGTIIDMFQTGSFDPWQLFVFYAALEQALVDFRTDKRKKTIIVHAQPEALIGIGRVVTPLSTLLEHVLMTRLGDMSEGRLETGMLTVSAESIDYEGVNLKGRHVVIVCDLLDDESLYLKECIKLCKEMKATHVVAVPLMLWNPELIDNLTEESIKAEIANENRPLS
;
A
#
# COMPACT_ATOMS: atom_id res chain seq x y z
N MET A 1 -5.91 -8.79 -52.58
CA MET A 1 -5.67 -7.66 -51.66
C MET A 1 -6.11 -8.15 -50.29
N ALA A 2 -5.23 -8.14 -49.29
CA ALA A 2 -5.56 -8.63 -47.95
C ALA A 2 -6.38 -7.56 -47.22
N ASP A 3 -7.54 -7.94 -46.69
CA ASP A 3 -8.39 -7.09 -45.86
C ASP A 3 -7.61 -6.64 -44.62
N GLN A 4 -7.48 -5.33 -44.44
CA GLN A 4 -7.01 -4.73 -43.20
C GLN A 4 -8.07 -5.00 -42.13
N LYS A 5 -7.78 -5.93 -41.22
CA LYS A 5 -8.52 -6.02 -39.94
C LYS A 5 -8.33 -4.70 -39.22
N ASN A 6 -9.41 -3.91 -39.10
CA ASN A 6 -9.50 -2.86 -38.09
C ASN A 6 -9.28 -3.53 -36.73
N VAL A 7 -8.11 -3.31 -36.14
CA VAL A 7 -7.84 -3.67 -34.76
C VAL A 7 -8.70 -2.72 -33.94
N GLN A 8 -9.81 -3.23 -33.43
CA GLN A 8 -10.68 -2.50 -32.52
C GLN A 8 -9.84 -2.07 -31.32
N GLU A 9 -9.81 -0.77 -31.02
CA GLU A 9 -9.10 -0.26 -29.84
C GLU A 9 -9.55 -1.06 -28.61
N PRO A 10 -8.62 -1.48 -27.74
CA PRO A 10 -8.96 -2.28 -26.58
C PRO A 10 -9.94 -1.49 -25.72
N ILE A 11 -11.11 -2.09 -25.44
CA ILE A 11 -12.10 -1.50 -24.55
C ILE A 11 -11.46 -1.40 -23.16
N GLN A 12 -11.24 -0.18 -22.68
CA GLN A 12 -10.71 0.07 -21.35
C GLN A 12 -11.79 -0.30 -20.33
N SER A 13 -11.45 -1.17 -19.38
CA SER A 13 -12.36 -1.55 -18.30
C SER A 13 -12.56 -0.38 -17.33
N ASP A 14 -13.77 -0.22 -16.79
CA ASP A 14 -14.08 0.75 -15.72
C ASP A 14 -13.13 0.56 -14.52
N PHE A 15 -12.75 -0.69 -14.23
CA PHE A 15 -11.74 -1.01 -13.21
C PHE A 15 -10.40 -0.33 -13.50
N SER A 16 -9.90 -0.44 -14.72
CA SER A 16 -8.60 0.13 -15.11
C SER A 16 -8.61 1.65 -15.10
N ILE A 17 -9.75 2.29 -15.41
CA ILE A 17 -9.90 3.74 -15.31
C ILE A 17 -9.76 4.17 -13.85
N VAL A 18 -10.54 3.56 -12.94
CA VAL A 18 -10.51 3.90 -11.51
C VAL A 18 -9.14 3.65 -10.90
N VAL A 19 -8.50 2.53 -11.22
CA VAL A 19 -7.14 2.21 -10.73
C VAL A 19 -6.13 3.24 -11.21
N ASN A 20 -6.17 3.63 -12.48
CA ASN A 20 -5.25 4.64 -13.03
C ASN A 20 -5.41 6.00 -12.33
N ASP A 21 -6.65 6.45 -12.12
CA ASP A 21 -6.92 7.75 -11.50
C ASP A 21 -6.38 7.79 -10.06
N ILE A 22 -6.65 6.75 -9.27
CA ILE A 22 -6.16 6.65 -7.88
C ILE A 22 -4.63 6.51 -7.85
N ALA A 23 -4.06 5.73 -8.78
CA ALA A 23 -2.61 5.57 -8.87
C ALA A 23 -1.90 6.89 -9.22
N GLU A 24 -2.47 7.70 -10.13
CA GLU A 24 -1.91 9.00 -10.52
C GLU A 24 -1.96 10.00 -9.35
N GLU A 25 -3.06 10.00 -8.59
CA GLU A 25 -3.17 10.81 -7.38
C GLU A 25 -2.13 10.38 -6.32
N LEU A 26 -2.03 9.08 -6.03
CA LEU A 26 -1.03 8.56 -5.08
C LEU A 26 0.40 8.86 -5.55
N LEU A 27 0.70 8.67 -6.83
CA LEU A 27 2.00 8.99 -7.41
C LEU A 27 2.33 10.47 -7.25
N THR A 28 1.36 11.35 -7.43
CA THR A 28 1.52 12.80 -7.21
C THR A 28 1.88 13.08 -5.76
N ARG A 29 1.13 12.52 -4.81
CA ARG A 29 1.39 12.69 -3.36
C ARG A 29 2.73 12.12 -2.93
N LEU A 30 3.13 10.93 -3.41
CA LEU A 30 4.46 10.35 -3.15
C LEU A 30 5.62 11.24 -3.62
N ASN A 31 5.38 12.15 -4.57
CA ASN A 31 6.40 13.07 -5.08
C ASN A 31 6.36 14.45 -4.44
N MET A 32 5.21 14.88 -3.92
CA MET A 32 4.96 16.26 -3.52
C MET A 32 4.73 16.44 -2.02
N ASP A 33 4.21 15.43 -1.33
CA ASP A 33 3.91 15.52 0.11
C ASP A 33 5.19 15.71 0.93
N ASP A 34 5.05 16.36 2.08
CA ASP A 34 6.18 16.73 2.93
C ASP A 34 6.79 15.53 3.68
N ASP A 35 8.04 15.67 4.12
CA ASP A 35 8.74 14.64 4.88
C ASP A 35 8.03 14.32 6.22
N GLY A 36 7.60 13.08 6.38
CA GLY A 36 6.85 12.56 7.52
C GLY A 36 5.34 12.47 7.29
N THR A 37 4.86 12.74 6.07
CA THR A 37 3.43 12.67 5.74
C THR A 37 2.92 11.23 5.74
N ILE A 38 1.72 11.05 6.29
CA ILE A 38 0.91 9.84 6.14
C ILE A 38 -0.09 10.13 5.01
N ILE A 39 0.02 9.39 3.91
CA ILE A 39 -0.81 9.50 2.72
C ILE A 39 -2.02 8.60 2.92
N ASP A 40 -3.01 9.19 3.57
CA ASP A 40 -4.26 8.52 3.85
C ASP A 40 -5.19 8.61 2.64
N MET A 41 -5.12 7.60 1.77
CA MET A 41 -5.95 7.49 0.55
C MET A 41 -6.72 6.18 0.48
N PHE A 42 -6.32 5.19 1.27
CA PHE A 42 -6.84 3.83 1.22
C PHE A 42 -7.57 3.49 2.52
N GLN A 43 -8.42 4.40 2.99
CA GLN A 43 -9.40 4.09 4.02
C GLN A 43 -10.70 3.68 3.37
N THR A 44 -11.23 2.54 3.78
CA THR A 44 -12.59 2.17 3.43
C THR A 44 -13.46 1.97 4.66
N GLY A 45 -14.62 2.63 4.58
CA GLY A 45 -15.73 2.45 5.50
C GLY A 45 -16.54 1.17 5.26
N SER A 46 -16.20 0.35 4.26
CA SER A 46 -17.01 -0.78 3.79
C SER A 46 -16.21 -2.08 3.72
N PHE A 47 -16.89 -3.21 3.93
CA PHE A 47 -16.30 -4.54 3.74
C PHE A 47 -16.32 -5.01 2.28
N ASP A 48 -16.56 -4.11 1.30
CA ASP A 48 -16.59 -4.49 -0.11
C ASP A 48 -15.20 -4.98 -0.57
N PRO A 49 -15.05 -6.28 -0.90
CA PRO A 49 -13.78 -6.82 -1.34
C PRO A 49 -13.28 -6.16 -2.64
N TRP A 50 -14.17 -5.59 -3.47
CA TRP A 50 -13.77 -4.94 -4.71
C TRP A 50 -12.92 -3.69 -4.48
N GLN A 51 -13.20 -2.94 -3.42
CA GLN A 51 -12.40 -1.76 -3.08
C GLN A 51 -10.96 -2.14 -2.73
N LEU A 52 -10.76 -3.30 -2.11
CA LEU A 52 -9.43 -3.82 -1.80
C LEU A 52 -8.63 -4.10 -3.07
N PHE A 53 -9.25 -4.76 -4.05
CA PHE A 53 -8.60 -5.02 -5.33
C PHE A 53 -8.20 -3.72 -6.05
N VAL A 54 -9.06 -2.70 -6.01
CA VAL A 54 -8.75 -1.38 -6.57
C VAL A 54 -7.58 -0.73 -5.84
N PHE A 55 -7.57 -0.74 -4.49
CA PHE A 55 -6.51 -0.12 -3.69
C PHE A 55 -5.16 -0.79 -3.89
N TYR A 56 -5.09 -2.12 -3.84
CA TYR A 56 -3.85 -2.84 -4.11
C TYR A 56 -3.36 -2.60 -5.54
N ALA A 57 -4.25 -2.63 -6.54
CA ALA A 57 -3.86 -2.37 -7.93
C ALA A 57 -3.35 -0.93 -8.11
N ALA A 58 -3.99 0.06 -7.49
CA ALA A 58 -3.59 1.46 -7.56
C ALA A 58 -2.25 1.70 -6.85
N LEU A 59 -2.06 1.11 -5.66
CA LEU A 59 -0.78 1.14 -4.95
C LEU A 59 0.33 0.53 -5.81
N GLU A 60 0.09 -0.66 -6.35
CA GLU A 60 1.06 -1.36 -7.19
C GLU A 60 1.49 -0.50 -8.37
N GLN A 61 0.52 0.04 -9.12
CA GLN A 61 0.79 0.88 -10.28
C GLN A 61 1.55 2.16 -9.89
N ALA A 62 1.13 2.84 -8.82
CA ALA A 62 1.83 4.02 -8.33
C ALA A 62 3.28 3.72 -7.92
N LEU A 63 3.54 2.58 -7.27
CA LEU A 63 4.88 2.16 -6.87
C LEU A 63 5.73 1.70 -8.07
N VAL A 64 5.12 1.11 -9.10
CA VAL A 64 5.80 0.80 -10.37
C VAL A 64 6.26 2.08 -11.06
N ASP A 65 5.37 3.07 -11.15
CA ASP A 65 5.63 4.35 -11.82
C ASP A 65 6.44 5.34 -10.97
N PHE A 66 6.56 5.09 -9.66
CA PHE A 66 7.29 5.97 -8.74
C PHE A 66 8.75 6.10 -9.15
N ARG A 67 9.13 7.28 -9.63
CA ARG A 67 10.45 7.52 -10.18
C ARG A 67 11.55 7.37 -9.13
N THR A 68 12.51 6.49 -9.42
CA THR A 68 13.77 6.37 -8.69
C THR A 68 14.93 6.75 -9.59
N ASP A 69 15.89 7.53 -9.09
CA ASP A 69 17.11 7.86 -9.84
C ASP A 69 18.32 7.98 -8.90
N LYS A 70 19.49 8.32 -9.45
CA LYS A 70 20.72 8.44 -8.65
C LYS A 70 20.63 9.48 -7.53
N ARG A 71 19.72 10.45 -7.63
CA ARG A 71 19.48 11.50 -6.64
C ARG A 71 18.32 11.11 -5.71
N LYS A 72 17.35 10.34 -6.20
CA LYS A 72 16.20 9.81 -5.44
C LYS A 72 16.27 8.30 -5.28
N LYS A 73 17.30 7.82 -4.56
CA LYS A 73 17.42 6.40 -4.21
C LYS A 73 16.36 6.04 -3.18
N THR A 74 15.52 5.07 -3.49
CA THR A 74 14.31 4.77 -2.72
C THR A 74 14.40 3.41 -2.05
N ILE A 75 13.80 3.31 -0.86
CA ILE A 75 13.55 2.05 -0.17
C ILE A 75 12.05 1.97 0.11
N ILE A 76 11.41 0.92 -0.38
CA ILE A 76 10.03 0.61 -0.01
C ILE A 76 10.07 -0.27 1.23
N VAL A 77 9.53 0.24 2.33
CA VAL A 77 9.56 -0.41 3.63
C VAL A 77 8.19 -0.99 3.92
N HIS A 78 8.09 -2.31 3.98
CA HIS A 78 6.88 -2.98 4.44
C HIS A 78 6.84 -2.93 5.97
N ALA A 79 5.85 -2.26 6.54
CA ALA A 79 5.58 -2.32 7.96
C ALA A 79 4.59 -3.44 8.25
N GLN A 80 4.95 -4.31 9.20
CA GLN A 80 4.07 -5.36 9.69
C GLN A 80 2.78 -4.76 10.25
N PRO A 81 1.60 -5.37 9.97
CA PRO A 81 0.34 -4.90 10.55
C PRO A 81 0.37 -4.90 12.09
N GLU A 82 -0.19 -3.85 12.69
CA GLU A 82 -0.24 -3.69 14.15
C GLU A 82 -0.99 -4.84 14.85
N ALA A 83 -2.01 -5.39 14.19
CA ALA A 83 -2.76 -6.55 14.71
C ALA A 83 -1.93 -7.84 14.80
N LEU A 84 -0.75 -7.89 14.17
CA LEU A 84 0.10 -9.08 14.08
C LEU A 84 1.40 -8.95 14.88
N ILE A 85 1.50 -7.94 15.75
CA ILE A 85 2.66 -7.72 16.64
C ILE A 85 2.96 -8.99 17.45
N GLY A 86 4.24 -9.34 17.54
CA GLY A 86 4.72 -10.50 18.33
C GLY A 86 4.54 -11.86 17.66
N ILE A 87 3.89 -11.94 16.50
CA ILE A 87 3.74 -13.19 15.73
C ILE A 87 5.00 -13.49 14.89
N GLY A 88 5.95 -12.56 14.83
CA GLY A 88 7.12 -12.62 13.96
C GLY A 88 6.75 -12.21 12.53
N ARG A 89 7.62 -12.48 11.55
CA ARG A 89 7.40 -12.06 10.16
C ARG A 89 6.18 -12.75 9.56
N VAL A 90 5.25 -11.95 9.03
CA VAL A 90 4.02 -12.41 8.39
C VAL A 90 4.04 -12.14 6.89
N VAL A 91 3.37 -13.01 6.13
CA VAL A 91 3.11 -12.83 4.70
C VAL A 91 1.71 -12.26 4.57
N THR A 92 1.60 -11.12 3.91
CA THR A 92 0.35 -10.39 3.66
C THR A 92 0.18 -10.13 2.16
N PRO A 93 -1.00 -9.74 1.67
CA PRO A 93 -1.18 -9.36 0.26
C PRO A 93 -0.14 -8.33 -0.21
N LEU A 94 0.19 -7.34 0.64
CA LEU A 94 1.23 -6.35 0.35
C LEU A 94 2.61 -6.97 0.17
N SER A 95 2.98 -7.99 0.95
CA SER A 95 4.28 -8.66 0.77
C SER A 95 4.41 -9.28 -0.62
N THR A 96 3.36 -9.88 -1.16
CA THR A 96 3.35 -10.44 -2.52
C THR A 96 3.32 -9.35 -3.59
N LEU A 97 2.55 -8.28 -3.38
CA LEU A 97 2.53 -7.12 -4.27
C LEU A 97 3.92 -6.49 -4.41
N LEU A 98 4.63 -6.30 -3.29
CA LEU A 98 5.97 -5.72 -3.30
C LEU A 98 6.97 -6.60 -4.05
N GLU A 99 6.89 -7.92 -3.93
CA GLU A 99 7.70 -8.83 -4.75
C GLU A 99 7.44 -8.59 -6.26
N HIS A 100 6.18 -8.40 -6.65
CA HIS A 100 5.84 -8.12 -8.04
C HIS A 100 6.33 -6.75 -8.53
N VAL A 101 6.20 -5.70 -7.71
CA VAL A 101 6.77 -4.36 -7.99
C VAL A 101 8.28 -4.46 -8.23
N LEU A 102 8.98 -5.20 -7.37
CA LEU A 102 10.43 -5.41 -7.48
C LEU A 102 10.82 -6.18 -8.75
N MET A 103 10.09 -7.25 -9.08
CA MET A 103 10.32 -8.01 -10.31
C MET A 103 10.07 -7.16 -11.56
N THR A 104 9.08 -6.26 -11.52
CA THR A 104 8.80 -5.32 -12.60
C THR A 104 9.92 -4.26 -12.74
N ARG A 105 10.59 -3.94 -11.63
CA ARG A 105 11.62 -2.89 -11.53
C ARG A 105 13.03 -3.42 -11.34
N LEU A 106 13.34 -4.59 -11.90
CA LEU A 106 14.66 -5.23 -11.79
C LEU A 106 15.83 -4.32 -12.20
N GLY A 107 15.64 -3.46 -13.20
CA GLY A 107 16.66 -2.48 -13.60
C GLY A 107 17.03 -1.51 -12.47
N ASP A 108 16.04 -0.96 -11.78
CA ASP A 108 16.25 -0.01 -10.68
C ASP A 108 16.90 -0.70 -9.47
N MET A 109 16.54 -1.95 -9.21
CA MET A 109 17.18 -2.77 -8.19
C MET A 109 18.63 -3.08 -8.52
N SER A 110 18.91 -3.50 -9.76
CA SER A 110 20.26 -3.85 -10.20
C SER A 110 21.24 -2.67 -10.09
N GLU A 111 20.72 -1.44 -10.20
CA GLU A 111 21.50 -0.20 -10.07
C GLU A 111 21.52 0.35 -8.63
N GLY A 112 20.90 -0.35 -7.67
CA GLY A 112 20.78 0.05 -6.26
C GLY A 112 19.96 1.33 -6.06
N ARG A 113 19.08 1.66 -7.03
CA ARG A 113 18.16 2.81 -6.98
C ARG A 113 16.88 2.51 -6.22
N LEU A 114 16.45 1.25 -6.25
CA LEU A 114 15.29 0.75 -5.51
C LEU A 114 15.69 -0.48 -4.69
N GLU A 115 15.27 -0.51 -3.43
CA GLU A 115 15.49 -1.63 -2.50
C GLU A 115 14.24 -1.78 -1.62
N THR A 116 14.16 -2.88 -0.87
CA THR A 116 13.11 -3.06 0.14
C THR A 116 13.67 -3.23 1.53
N GLY A 117 12.84 -2.87 2.51
CA GLY A 117 13.05 -3.23 3.91
C GLY A 117 11.76 -3.71 4.55
N MET A 118 11.87 -4.22 5.77
CA MET A 118 10.77 -4.66 6.61
C MET A 118 10.90 -3.99 7.97
N LEU A 119 9.79 -3.53 8.52
CA LEU A 119 9.66 -3.16 9.92
C LEU A 119 8.81 -4.22 10.60
N THR A 120 9.40 -4.94 11.55
CA THR A 120 8.70 -5.88 12.42
C THR A 120 8.61 -5.31 13.81
N VAL A 121 7.60 -5.75 14.56
CA VAL A 121 7.40 -5.29 15.94
C VAL A 121 7.53 -6.49 16.87
N SER A 122 8.51 -6.40 17.75
CA SER A 122 8.62 -7.25 18.92
C SER A 122 7.88 -6.60 20.10
N ALA A 123 7.72 -7.32 21.21
CA ALA A 123 7.01 -6.79 22.38
C ALA A 123 7.61 -5.50 22.97
N GLU A 124 8.85 -5.13 22.61
CA GLU A 124 9.58 -4.01 23.21
C GLU A 124 10.21 -3.05 22.18
N SER A 125 10.29 -3.40 20.90
CA SER A 125 10.90 -2.55 19.86
C SER A 125 10.31 -2.75 18.47
N ILE A 126 10.45 -1.72 17.64
CA ILE A 126 10.28 -1.81 16.19
C ILE A 126 11.66 -2.08 15.60
N ASP A 127 11.81 -3.20 14.92
CA ASP A 127 13.07 -3.65 14.34
C ASP A 127 13.03 -3.47 12.82
N TYR A 128 14.08 -2.86 12.26
CA TYR A 128 14.24 -2.68 10.81
C TYR A 128 15.18 -3.73 10.23
N GLU A 129 14.72 -4.45 9.22
CA GLU A 129 15.50 -5.36 8.41
C GLU A 129 15.59 -4.84 6.97
N GLY A 130 16.79 -4.55 6.49
CA GLY A 130 17.01 -4.10 5.12
C GLY A 130 18.34 -3.39 4.94
N VAL A 131 18.49 -2.70 3.80
CA VAL A 131 19.69 -1.90 3.52
C VAL A 131 19.68 -0.59 4.32
N ASN A 132 20.84 0.07 4.42
CA ASN A 132 20.94 1.33 5.17
C ASN A 132 20.02 2.43 4.59
N LEU A 133 19.18 3.01 5.46
CA LEU A 133 18.25 4.10 5.14
C LEU A 133 18.94 5.48 4.97
N LYS A 134 20.19 5.63 5.42
CA LYS A 134 20.90 6.91 5.37
C LYS A 134 20.94 7.47 3.94
N GLY A 135 20.39 8.66 3.74
CA GLY A 135 20.40 9.33 2.43
C GLY A 135 19.34 8.82 1.46
N ARG A 136 18.37 8.02 1.91
CA ARG A 136 17.36 7.37 1.08
C ARG A 136 16.01 8.06 1.22
N HIS A 137 15.25 8.06 0.13
CA HIS A 137 13.81 8.26 0.18
C HIS A 137 13.15 6.97 0.65
N VAL A 138 12.26 7.06 1.62
CA VAL A 138 11.58 5.91 2.21
C VAL A 138 10.09 6.05 1.95
N VAL A 139 9.50 5.00 1.40
CA VAL A 139 8.05 4.84 1.28
C VAL A 139 7.67 3.68 2.18
N ILE A 140 7.04 3.98 3.31
CA ILE A 140 6.50 2.97 4.23
C ILE A 140 5.13 2.56 3.69
N VAL A 141 4.89 1.26 3.56
CA VAL A 141 3.59 0.69 3.17
C VAL A 141 3.16 -0.30 4.25
N CYS A 142 1.90 -0.28 4.65
CA CYS A 142 1.40 -1.12 5.74
C CYS A 142 -0.03 -1.57 5.48
N ASP A 143 -0.33 -2.84 5.73
CA ASP A 143 -1.72 -3.32 5.75
C ASP A 143 -2.35 -3.09 7.13
N LEU A 144 -3.68 -2.88 7.15
CA LEU A 144 -4.53 -2.90 8.34
C LEU A 144 -4.11 -1.89 9.41
N LEU A 145 -3.90 -0.65 9.00
CA LEU A 145 -3.41 0.39 9.90
C LEU A 145 -4.13 1.71 9.68
N ASP A 146 -4.48 2.36 10.78
CA ASP A 146 -5.17 3.66 10.84
C ASP A 146 -4.16 4.81 10.69
N ASP A 147 -4.54 5.91 10.02
CA ASP A 147 -3.67 7.06 9.81
C ASP A 147 -3.31 7.78 11.12
N GLU A 148 -4.18 7.66 12.13
CA GLU A 148 -3.89 8.15 13.48
C GLU A 148 -2.93 7.26 14.28
N SER A 149 -2.59 6.06 13.79
CA SER A 149 -1.80 5.05 14.51
C SER A 149 -0.47 5.61 15.02
N LEU A 150 -0.28 5.48 16.33
CA LEU A 150 0.99 5.79 16.99
C LEU A 150 2.13 4.91 16.48
N TYR A 151 1.80 3.68 16.06
CA TYR A 151 2.79 2.76 15.50
C TYR A 151 3.39 3.31 14.21
N LEU A 152 2.58 3.83 13.28
CA LEU A 152 3.10 4.40 12.03
C LEU A 152 3.94 5.65 12.26
N LYS A 153 3.55 6.49 13.23
CA LYS A 153 4.35 7.65 13.66
C LYS A 153 5.72 7.22 14.19
N GLU A 154 5.79 6.15 14.98
CA GLU A 154 7.06 5.59 15.46
C GLU A 154 7.87 4.92 14.34
N CYS A 155 7.25 4.26 13.36
CA CYS A 155 7.94 3.77 12.16
C CYS A 155 8.62 4.90 11.38
N ILE A 156 7.88 5.99 11.13
CA ILE A 156 8.42 7.18 10.46
C ILE A 156 9.60 7.74 11.25
N LYS A 157 9.44 7.88 12.56
CA LYS A 157 10.50 8.38 13.46
C LYS A 157 11.75 7.51 13.41
N LEU A 158 11.61 6.18 13.47
CA LEU A 158 12.73 5.25 13.35
C LEU A 158 13.47 5.43 12.00
N CYS A 159 12.75 5.53 10.88
CA CYS A 159 13.36 5.79 9.58
C CYS A 159 14.14 7.12 9.56
N LYS A 160 13.62 8.17 10.19
CA LYS A 160 14.31 9.47 10.33
C LYS A 160 15.54 9.39 11.23
N GLU A 161 15.48 8.66 12.35
CA GLU A 161 16.63 8.40 13.23
C GLU A 161 17.75 7.64 12.49
N MET A 162 17.38 6.75 11.58
CA MET A 162 18.29 6.07 10.64
C MET A 162 18.77 6.96 9.49
N LYS A 163 18.43 8.26 9.50
CA LYS A 163 18.91 9.31 8.58
C LYS A 163 18.37 9.17 7.15
N ALA A 164 17.16 8.64 6.98
CA ALA A 164 16.41 8.81 5.74
C ALA A 164 16.30 10.30 5.39
N THR A 165 16.39 10.64 4.10
CA THR A 165 16.29 12.04 3.64
C THR A 165 14.85 12.51 3.52
N HIS A 166 13.94 11.57 3.31
CA HIS A 166 12.53 11.82 3.14
C HIS A 166 11.78 10.53 3.45
N VAL A 167 10.71 10.61 4.23
CA VAL A 167 9.88 9.47 4.63
C VAL A 167 8.43 9.83 4.39
N VAL A 168 7.71 9.01 3.64
CA VAL A 168 6.25 9.05 3.53
C VAL A 168 5.69 7.69 3.86
N ALA A 169 4.48 7.64 4.40
CA ALA A 169 3.81 6.41 4.72
C ALA A 169 2.48 6.30 3.97
N VAL A 170 2.13 5.10 3.53
CA VAL A 170 0.89 4.78 2.81
C VAL A 170 0.22 3.61 3.54
N PRO A 171 -0.65 3.89 4.54
CA PRO A 171 -1.45 2.86 5.16
C PRO A 171 -2.54 2.37 4.21
N LEU A 172 -2.78 1.06 4.20
CA LEU A 172 -3.94 0.42 3.58
C LEU A 172 -4.85 -0.05 4.70
N MET A 173 -5.86 0.73 5.02
CA MET A 173 -6.79 0.43 6.09
C MET A 173 -7.96 -0.40 5.53
N LEU A 174 -8.04 -1.67 5.89
CA LEU A 174 -9.20 -2.53 5.57
C LEU A 174 -10.27 -2.52 6.67
N TRP A 175 -10.35 -1.48 7.51
CA TRP A 175 -11.02 -1.59 8.80
C TRP A 175 -11.69 -0.30 9.26
N ASN A 176 -13.01 -0.22 9.12
CA ASN A 176 -13.80 0.94 9.58
C ASN A 176 -14.10 0.88 11.09
N PRO A 177 -13.64 1.86 11.89
CA PRO A 177 -14.01 1.98 13.31
C PRO A 177 -15.51 2.18 13.52
N GLU A 178 -16.17 2.96 12.65
CA GLU A 178 -17.62 3.23 12.70
C GLU A 178 -18.46 1.99 12.38
N LEU A 179 -17.91 1.01 11.65
CA LEU A 179 -18.57 -0.29 11.48
C LEU A 179 -18.50 -1.12 12.76
N ILE A 180 -17.39 -1.12 13.51
CA ILE A 180 -17.31 -1.89 14.78
C ILE A 180 -18.33 -1.38 15.79
N ASP A 181 -18.44 -0.07 15.93
CA ASP A 181 -19.41 0.55 16.84
C ASP A 181 -20.87 0.20 16.46
N ASN A 182 -21.11 -0.19 15.21
CA ASN A 182 -22.40 -0.61 14.68
C ASN A 182 -22.52 -2.14 14.41
N LEU A 183 -21.46 -2.92 14.63
CA LEU A 183 -21.43 -4.38 14.47
C LEU A 183 -21.92 -5.03 15.75
N THR A 184 -23.24 -4.99 15.96
CA THR A 184 -23.90 -5.85 16.93
C THR A 184 -24.15 -7.22 16.30
N GLU A 185 -24.31 -8.25 17.15
CA GLU A 185 -24.71 -9.58 16.69
C GLU A 185 -26.02 -9.55 15.86
N GLU A 186 -26.84 -8.52 16.06
CA GLU A 186 -28.11 -8.28 15.38
C GLU A 186 -27.93 -7.65 14.00
N SER A 187 -27.01 -6.68 13.83
CA SER A 187 -26.72 -6.09 12.52
C SER A 187 -26.03 -7.09 11.59
N ILE A 188 -25.10 -7.90 12.12
CA ILE A 188 -24.45 -8.99 11.37
C ILE A 188 -25.47 -10.02 10.88
N LYS A 189 -26.41 -10.43 11.75
CA LYS A 189 -27.48 -11.37 11.36
C LYS A 189 -28.42 -10.77 10.31
N ALA A 190 -28.69 -9.47 10.37
CA ALA A 190 -29.57 -8.79 9.42
C ALA A 190 -28.95 -8.67 8.02
N GLU A 191 -27.65 -8.39 7.92
CA GLU A 191 -26.93 -8.33 6.64
C GLU A 191 -26.78 -9.73 6.00
N ILE A 192 -26.41 -10.75 6.77
CA ILE A 192 -26.35 -12.15 6.31
C ILE A 192 -27.73 -12.64 5.83
N ALA A 193 -28.82 -12.18 6.46
CA ALA A 193 -30.18 -12.49 6.02
C ALA A 193 -30.53 -11.81 4.68
N ASN A 194 -29.94 -10.65 4.37
CA ASN A 194 -30.18 -9.90 3.14
C ASN A 194 -29.36 -10.40 1.93
N GLU A 195 -28.19 -11.03 2.15
CA GLU A 195 -27.37 -11.62 1.07
C GLU A 195 -28.03 -12.83 0.38
N ASN A 196 -29.08 -13.41 0.97
CA ASN A 196 -29.85 -14.51 0.37
C ASN A 196 -30.90 -14.06 -0.66
N ARG A 197 -30.86 -12.81 -1.16
CA ARG A 197 -31.69 -12.45 -2.31
C ARG A 197 -31.15 -13.14 -3.56
N PRO A 198 -31.97 -13.91 -4.30
CA PRO A 198 -31.53 -14.44 -5.58
C PRO A 198 -31.15 -13.26 -6.48
N LEU A 199 -29.97 -13.35 -7.11
CA LEU A 199 -29.56 -12.43 -8.16
C LEU A 199 -30.63 -12.48 -9.26
N SER A 200 -31.44 -11.42 -9.33
CA SER A 200 -32.47 -11.22 -10.35
C SER A 200 -31.87 -10.62 -11.61
#